data_AF-A0A6L9EJP8-F1
#
_entry.id   AF-A0A6L9EJP8-F1
#
_cell.length_a   1.000
_cell.length_b   1.000
_cell.length_c   1.000
_cell.angle_alpha   90.00
_cell.angle_beta   90.00
_cell.angle_gamma   90.00
#
_symmetry.space_group_name_H-M   'P 1'
#
loop_
_entity.id
_entity.type
_entity.pdbx_description
1 polymer ?
#
loop_
_entity_poly.entity_id
_entity_poly.type
_entity_poly.pdbx_seq_one_letter_code
_entity_poly.pdbx_strand_id
1 'polypeptide(L)'
;MCKLGDIIVIKKYKDRGNNLSRHSFVVIDDEPGAIRGLSYDLVCNVMSSFKSKEQKKRKLKFSGNFPIVNEDTVTDPDDGKDGYIKSEQFYYFNKEKIDYIVIGSMSIEAFNNLIDYIENLKIDIEEITDNL
;
A
#
# COMPACT_ATOMS: atom_id res chain seq x y z
N MET A 1 -5.46 -6.13 15.24
CA MET A 1 -6.05 -6.52 13.94
C MET A 1 -6.17 -5.23 13.15
N CYS A 2 -5.57 -5.16 11.96
CA CYS A 2 -5.75 -4.01 11.06
C CYS A 2 -7.13 -4.08 10.40
N LYS A 3 -7.57 -2.96 9.85
CA LYS A 3 -8.80 -2.80 9.07
C LYS A 3 -8.52 -2.02 7.79
N LEU A 4 -9.46 -2.08 6.85
CA LEU A 4 -9.47 -1.26 5.64
C LEU A 4 -9.18 0.23 5.94
N GLY A 5 -8.24 0.81 5.18
CA GLY A 5 -7.74 2.18 5.33
C GLY A 5 -6.65 2.37 6.38
N ASP A 6 -6.33 1.36 7.20
CA ASP A 6 -5.19 1.43 8.11
C ASP A 6 -3.87 1.54 7.34
N ILE A 7 -2.91 2.25 7.93
CA ILE A 7 -1.53 2.28 7.50
C ILE A 7 -0.74 1.33 8.40
N ILE A 8 -0.18 0.29 7.79
CA ILE A 8 0.63 -0.71 8.47
C ILE A 8 2.08 -0.63 8.03
N VAL A 9 2.97 -1.09 8.89
CA VAL A 9 4.39 -1.27 8.57
C VAL A 9 4.73 -2.73 8.67
N ILE A 10 5.02 -3.35 7.53
CA ILE A 10 5.46 -4.75 7.44
C ILE A 10 6.98 -4.77 7.55
N LYS A 11 7.52 -5.54 8.51
CA LYS A 11 8.96 -5.54 8.82
C LYS A 11 9.83 -6.18 7.73
N LYS A 12 9.31 -7.21 7.06
CA LYS A 12 9.93 -7.89 5.91
C LYS A 12 8.84 -8.44 5.01
N TYR A 13 9.01 -8.30 3.71
CA TYR A 13 8.09 -8.83 2.70
C TYR A 13 8.86 -9.20 1.44
N LYS A 14 8.22 -9.91 0.52
CA LYS A 14 8.76 -10.30 -0.78
C LYS A 14 8.15 -9.46 -1.90
N ASP A 15 8.99 -9.08 -2.87
CA ASP A 15 8.62 -8.40 -4.12
C ASP A 15 9.40 -9.03 -5.28
N ARG A 16 8.70 -9.72 -6.18
CA ARG A 16 9.24 -10.42 -7.35
C ARG A 16 10.44 -11.32 -7.01
N GLY A 17 10.28 -12.13 -5.97
CA GLY A 17 11.30 -13.05 -5.46
C GLY A 17 12.38 -12.43 -4.57
N ASN A 18 12.40 -11.11 -4.39
CA ASN A 18 13.37 -10.42 -3.54
C ASN A 18 12.82 -10.20 -2.14
N ASN A 19 13.65 -10.42 -1.10
CA ASN A 19 13.30 -10.04 0.26
C ASN A 19 13.59 -8.56 0.48
N LEU A 20 12.55 -7.78 0.77
CA LEU A 20 12.64 -6.37 1.11
C LEU A 20 12.45 -6.16 2.62
N SER A 21 13.07 -5.10 3.11
CA SER A 21 12.98 -4.68 4.50
C SER A 21 11.72 -3.86 4.78
N ARG A 22 11.63 -3.36 6.02
CA ARG A 22 10.55 -2.54 6.57
C ARG A 22 9.99 -1.51 5.59
N HIS A 23 8.69 -1.55 5.34
CA HIS A 23 8.00 -0.59 4.48
C HIS A 23 6.55 -0.37 4.88
N SER A 24 6.02 0.82 4.57
CA SER A 24 4.64 1.21 4.89
C SER A 24 3.67 0.83 3.78
N PHE A 25 2.48 0.40 4.17
CA PHE A 25 1.41 -0.05 3.29
C PHE A 25 0.08 0.53 3.76
N VAL A 26 -0.82 0.79 2.82
CA VAL A 26 -2.24 1.00 3.13
C VAL A 26 -3.00 -0.30 2.94
N VAL A 27 -3.89 -0.63 3.88
CA VAL A 27 -4.78 -1.78 3.80
C VAL A 27 -5.94 -1.48 2.88
N ILE A 28 -6.11 -2.29 1.84
CA ILE A 28 -7.17 -2.17 0.83
C ILE A 28 -8.30 -3.17 1.10
N ASP A 29 -7.95 -4.35 1.59
CA ASP A 29 -8.89 -5.40 1.99
C ASP A 29 -8.29 -6.17 3.17
N ASP A 30 -9.10 -6.45 4.18
CA ASP A 30 -8.72 -7.22 5.36
C ASP A 30 -9.54 -8.51 5.55
N GLU A 31 -10.34 -8.89 4.54
CA GLU A 31 -11.16 -10.10 4.53
C GLU A 31 -10.43 -11.33 3.96
N PRO A 32 -10.78 -12.56 4.41
CA PRO A 32 -10.27 -13.79 3.85
C PRO A 32 -10.72 -14.02 2.40
N GLY A 33 -9.80 -14.48 1.55
CA GLY A 33 -10.07 -14.81 0.16
C GLY A 33 -9.11 -15.86 -0.41
N ALA A 34 -9.24 -16.12 -1.71
CA ALA A 34 -8.37 -17.02 -2.43
C ALA A 34 -8.01 -16.46 -3.81
N ILE A 35 -6.74 -16.59 -4.19
CA ILE A 35 -6.22 -16.17 -5.48
C ILE A 35 -5.34 -17.28 -6.05
N ARG A 36 -5.65 -17.75 -7.27
CA ARG A 36 -4.91 -18.84 -7.94
C ARG A 36 -4.73 -20.09 -7.07
N GLY A 37 -5.72 -20.39 -6.21
CA GLY A 37 -5.70 -21.53 -5.28
C GLY A 37 -4.92 -21.31 -3.98
N LEU A 38 -4.36 -20.12 -3.75
CA LEU A 38 -3.69 -19.74 -2.51
C LEU A 38 -4.61 -18.86 -1.65
N SER A 39 -4.67 -19.14 -0.35
CA SER A 39 -5.43 -18.34 0.62
C SER A 39 -4.71 -17.04 0.96
N TYR A 40 -5.45 -15.95 1.06
CA TYR A 40 -4.99 -14.67 1.60
C TYR A 40 -6.01 -14.13 2.60
N ASP A 41 -5.61 -13.19 3.45
CA ASP A 41 -6.48 -12.51 4.41
C ASP A 41 -6.13 -11.02 4.57
N LEU A 42 -5.33 -10.49 3.65
CA LEU A 42 -4.92 -9.10 3.61
C LEU A 42 -4.46 -8.72 2.20
N VAL A 43 -4.98 -7.60 1.68
CA VAL A 43 -4.50 -6.95 0.46
C VAL A 43 -4.05 -5.54 0.80
N CYS A 44 -2.88 -5.15 0.30
CA CYS A 44 -2.33 -3.82 0.55
C CYS A 44 -1.69 -3.20 -0.69
N ASN A 45 -1.66 -1.87 -0.73
CA ASN A 45 -0.79 -1.13 -1.65
C ASN A 45 0.39 -0.51 -0.89
N VAL A 46 1.55 -0.49 -1.55
CA VAL A 46 2.79 0.02 -0.95
C VAL A 46 2.85 1.56 -1.03
N MET A 47 3.17 2.20 0.08
CA MET A 47 3.30 3.67 0.19
C MET A 47 4.76 4.09 0.08
N SER A 48 5.08 5.28 -0.44
CA SER A 48 6.46 5.77 -0.52
C SER A 48 6.53 7.29 -0.39
N SER A 49 7.41 7.79 0.46
CA SER A 49 7.63 9.23 0.59
C SER A 49 8.44 9.82 -0.57
N PHE A 50 8.17 11.08 -0.91
CA PHE A 50 9.02 11.85 -1.80
C PHE A 50 10.24 12.36 -1.06
N LYS A 51 11.42 12.12 -1.63
CA LYS A 51 12.73 12.55 -1.10
C LYS A 51 13.27 13.80 -1.79
N SER A 52 12.71 14.16 -2.95
CA SER A 52 13.06 15.39 -3.68
C SER A 52 11.97 15.77 -4.68
N LYS A 53 12.00 17.03 -5.16
CA LYS A 53 11.09 17.52 -6.22
C LYS A 53 11.28 16.77 -7.54
N GLU A 54 12.53 16.41 -7.87
CA GLU A 54 12.88 15.64 -9.06
C GLU A 54 12.32 14.23 -8.97
N GLN A 55 12.41 13.59 -7.79
CA GLN A 55 11.80 12.29 -7.56
C GLN A 55 10.28 12.38 -7.68
N LYS A 56 9.65 13.38 -7.05
CA LYS A 56 8.20 13.62 -7.15
C LYS A 56 7.76 13.74 -8.61
N LYS A 57 8.39 14.64 -9.38
CA LYS A 57 8.10 14.83 -10.80
C LYS A 57 8.30 13.55 -11.61
N ARG A 58 9.31 12.74 -11.32
CA ARG A 58 9.56 11.47 -12.04
C ARG A 58 8.53 10.40 -11.66
N LYS A 59 8.18 10.27 -10.39
CA LYS A 59 7.27 9.24 -9.88
C LYS A 59 5.82 9.52 -10.27
N LEU A 60 5.40 10.77 -10.33
CA LEU A 60 4.06 11.15 -10.79
C LEU A 60 3.86 11.03 -12.31
N LYS A 61 4.87 10.60 -13.09
CA LYS A 61 4.70 10.22 -14.50
C LYS A 61 4.11 8.82 -14.68
N PHE A 62 4.17 7.98 -13.65
CA PHE A 62 3.64 6.61 -13.71
C PHE A 62 2.16 6.66 -13.33
N SER A 63 1.29 6.19 -14.21
CA SER A 63 -0.16 6.26 -14.07
C SER A 63 -0.74 5.39 -12.95
N GLY A 64 0.05 4.51 -12.34
CA GLY A 64 -0.35 3.77 -11.14
C GLY A 64 0.00 4.46 -9.82
N ASN A 65 0.85 5.50 -9.85
CA ASN A 65 1.23 6.21 -8.64
C ASN A 65 0.18 7.26 -8.27
N PHE A 66 -0.61 6.98 -7.24
CA PHE A 66 -1.53 7.92 -6.62
C PHE A 66 -0.77 8.86 -5.66
N PRO A 67 -0.79 10.19 -5.88
CA PRO A 67 -0.17 11.13 -4.96
C PRO A 67 -0.94 11.22 -3.64
N ILE A 68 -0.21 11.35 -2.52
CA ILE A 68 -0.76 11.69 -1.21
C ILE A 68 0.05 12.82 -0.58
N VAL A 69 -0.62 13.69 0.15
CA VAL A 69 0.00 14.71 1.01
C VAL A 69 -0.03 14.25 2.47
N ASN A 70 0.76 14.88 3.34
CA ASN A 70 0.85 14.47 4.74
C ASN A 70 -0.53 14.48 5.43
N GLU A 71 -1.35 15.49 5.12
CA GLU A 71 -2.68 15.71 5.69
C GLU A 71 -3.70 14.63 5.31
N ASP A 72 -3.41 13.81 4.30
CA ASP A 72 -4.23 12.66 3.91
C ASP A 72 -4.13 11.51 4.93
N THR A 73 -3.18 11.57 5.86
CA THR A 73 -2.86 10.49 6.78
C THR A 73 -2.76 10.99 8.22
N VAL A 74 -3.09 10.10 9.16
CA VAL A 74 -2.85 10.33 10.60
C VAL A 74 -2.02 9.15 11.09
N THR A 75 -0.73 9.36 11.31
CA THR A 75 0.22 8.31 11.72
C THR A 75 1.00 8.68 12.97
N ASP A 76 1.37 7.68 13.77
CA ASP A 76 2.31 7.78 14.88
C ASP A 76 3.38 6.66 14.75
N PRO A 77 4.64 6.99 14.43
CA PRO A 77 5.18 8.33 14.22
C PRO A 77 4.76 8.94 12.88
N ASP A 78 4.57 10.27 12.85
CA ASP A 78 4.44 11.06 11.63
C ASP A 78 5.80 11.61 11.19
N ASP A 79 6.14 11.47 9.90
CA ASP A 79 7.38 11.99 9.33
C ASP A 79 7.21 13.29 8.54
N GLY A 80 5.98 13.82 8.44
CA GLY A 80 5.68 15.12 7.84
C GLY A 80 5.79 15.16 6.32
N LYS A 81 5.88 14.01 5.63
CA LYS A 81 6.21 13.97 4.19
C LYS A 81 5.03 13.59 3.32
N ASP A 82 4.91 14.31 2.22
CA ASP A 82 4.18 13.86 1.04
C ASP A 82 4.74 12.54 0.51
N GLY A 83 3.88 11.79 -0.16
CA GLY A 83 4.25 10.54 -0.79
C GLY A 83 3.37 10.16 -1.96
N TYR A 84 3.46 8.89 -2.31
CA TYR A 84 2.60 8.27 -3.30
C TYR A 84 2.34 6.81 -2.92
N ILE A 85 1.21 6.31 -3.37
CA ILE A 85 0.81 4.91 -3.25
C ILE A 85 0.92 4.30 -4.64
N LYS A 86 1.50 3.10 -4.75
CA LYS A 86 1.48 2.35 -6.00
C LYS A 86 0.17 1.58 -6.10
N SER A 87 -0.85 2.23 -6.62
CA SER A 87 -2.23 1.75 -6.65
C SER A 87 -2.44 0.58 -7.59
N GLU A 88 -1.54 0.37 -8.55
CA GLU A 88 -1.57 -0.78 -9.45
C GLU A 88 -0.98 -2.06 -8.84
N GLN A 89 -0.26 -1.98 -7.71
CA GLN A 89 0.45 -3.11 -7.11
C GLN A 89 -0.31 -3.66 -5.90
N PHE A 90 -1.01 -4.77 -6.11
CA PHE A 90 -1.79 -5.44 -5.07
C PHE A 90 -0.92 -6.50 -4.41
N TYR A 91 -0.44 -6.21 -3.21
CA TYR A 91 0.27 -7.19 -2.40
C TYR A 91 -0.73 -8.03 -1.61
N TYR A 92 -0.75 -9.32 -1.90
CA TYR A 92 -1.55 -10.30 -1.17
C TYR A 92 -0.70 -10.90 -0.06
N PHE A 93 -1.23 -10.92 1.15
CA PHE A 93 -0.57 -11.43 2.34
C PHE A 93 -1.43 -12.48 3.03
N ASN A 94 -0.73 -13.39 3.71
CA ASN A 94 -1.27 -14.15 4.83
C ASN A 94 -0.76 -13.50 6.12
N LYS A 95 -1.66 -12.96 6.96
CA LYS A 95 -1.35 -12.24 8.21
C LYS A 95 -0.52 -13.08 9.17
N GLU A 96 -0.63 -14.41 9.13
CA GLU A 96 0.18 -15.31 9.98
C GLU A 96 1.64 -15.42 9.52
N LYS A 97 1.93 -15.10 8.25
CA LYS A 97 3.28 -15.18 7.66
C LYS A 97 4.07 -13.88 7.72
N ILE A 98 3.45 -12.79 8.16
CA ILE A 98 4.08 -11.47 8.22
C ILE A 98 4.08 -10.91 9.64
N ASP A 99 5.09 -10.09 9.92
CA ASP A 99 5.18 -9.30 11.15
C ASP A 99 4.93 -7.83 10.79
N TYR A 100 3.83 -7.28 11.30
CA TYR A 100 3.42 -5.91 11.03
C TYR A 100 2.92 -5.20 12.28
N ILE A 101 2.97 -3.87 12.22
CA ILE A 101 2.35 -2.98 13.21
C ILE A 101 1.42 -2.00 12.49
N VAL A 102 0.32 -1.64 13.12
CA VAL A 102 -0.53 -0.52 12.67
C VAL A 102 0.09 0.76 13.21
N ILE A 103 0.35 1.74 12.32
CA ILE A 103 0.93 3.04 12.70
C ILE A 103 -0.05 4.19 12.53
N GLY A 104 -1.23 3.96 11.94
CA GLY A 104 -2.18 5.02 11.68
C GLY A 104 -3.21 4.61 10.65
N SER A 105 -3.83 5.60 10.01
CA SER A 105 -4.81 5.39 8.95
C SER A 105 -4.80 6.54 7.94
N MET A 106 -5.32 6.29 6.75
CA MET A 106 -5.71 7.35 5.84
C MET A 106 -6.99 8.04 6.34
N SER A 107 -7.16 9.32 5.98
CA SER A 107 -8.46 9.97 6.11
C SER A 107 -9.48 9.28 5.21
N ILE A 108 -10.76 9.31 5.59
CA ILE A 108 -11.84 8.68 4.80
C ILE A 108 -11.87 9.25 3.38
N GLU A 109 -11.71 10.57 3.24
CA GLU A 109 -11.69 11.25 1.94
C GLU A 109 -10.52 10.78 1.08
N ALA A 110 -9.30 10.77 1.63
CA ALA A 110 -8.13 10.32 0.89
C ALA A 110 -8.21 8.84 0.50
N PHE A 111 -8.76 8.01 1.38
CA PHE A 111 -8.96 6.59 1.11
C PHE A 111 -9.99 6.38 -0.01
N ASN A 112 -11.13 7.08 0.03
CA ASN A 112 -12.12 7.00 -1.05
C ASN A 112 -11.54 7.46 -2.39
N ASN A 113 -10.75 8.55 -2.39
CA ASN A 113 -10.05 9.01 -3.58
C ASN A 113 -9.06 7.97 -4.12
N LEU A 114 -8.38 7.21 -3.24
CA LEU A 114 -7.52 6.11 -3.64
C LEU A 114 -8.32 4.98 -4.30
N ILE A 115 -9.46 4.58 -3.72
CA ILE A 115 -10.33 3.54 -4.30
C ILE A 115 -10.87 3.98 -5.67
N ASP A 116 -11.41 5.19 -5.77
CA ASP A 116 -11.87 5.77 -7.03
C ASP A 116 -10.74 5.80 -8.08
N TYR A 117 -9.51 6.13 -7.65
CA TYR A 117 -8.35 6.12 -8.53
C TYR A 117 -8.04 4.71 -9.06
N ILE A 118 -8.03 3.70 -8.17
CA ILE A 118 -7.80 2.29 -8.50
C ILE A 118 -8.85 1.80 -9.52
N GLU A 119 -10.13 2.06 -9.28
CA GLU A 119 -11.23 1.64 -10.15
C GLU A 119 -11.15 2.27 -11.56
N ASN A 120 -10.55 3.45 -11.66
CA ASN A 120 -10.41 4.19 -12.91
C ASN A 120 -9.08 3.98 -13.63
N LEU A 121 -8.16 3.16 -13.08
CA LEU A 121 -6.88 2.85 -13.72
C LEU A 121 -7.08 2.27 -15.12
N LYS A 122 -6.26 2.74 -16.08
CA LYS A 122 -6.23 2.25 -17.47
C LYS A 122 -5.03 1.33 -17.74
N ILE A 123 -4.49 0.77 -16.68
CA ILE A 123 -3.38 -0.18 -16.68
C ILE A 123 -3.81 -1.41 -15.87
N ASP A 124 -3.19 -2.55 -16.14
CA ASP A 124 -3.49 -3.78 -15.42
C ASP A 124 -3.02 -3.71 -13.97
N ILE A 125 -3.80 -4.32 -13.07
CA ILE A 125 -3.39 -4.54 -11.68
C ILE A 125 -2.35 -5.66 -11.64
N GLU A 126 -1.22 -5.38 -11.02
CA GLU A 126 -0.16 -6.35 -10.73
C GLU A 126 -0.48 -7.07 -9.41
N GLU A 127 -0.88 -8.34 -9.51
CA GLU A 127 -1.11 -9.21 -8.36
C GLU A 127 0.22 -9.79 -7.85
N ILE A 128 0.66 -9.37 -6.65
CA ILE A 128 1.91 -9.80 -6.03
C ILE A 128 1.59 -10.80 -4.90
N THR A 129 1.74 -12.09 -5.23
CA THR A 129 1.37 -13.22 -4.35
C THR A 129 2.56 -13.84 -3.60
N ASP A 130 3.74 -13.22 -3.66
CA ASP A 130 4.98 -13.77 -3.08
C ASP A 130 4.94 -13.95 -1.55
N ASN A 131 3.97 -13.32 -0.88
CA ASN A 131 3.81 -13.31 0.57
C ASN A 131 2.70 -14.25 1.07
N LEU A 132 2.18 -15.12 0.19
CA LEU A 132 1.14 -16.10 0.52
C LEU A 132 1.68 -17.42 1.08
#